data_AF-A0A956S0L5-F1
#
_entry.id   AF-A0A956S0L5-F1
#
_cell.length_a   1.000
_cell.length_b   1.000
_cell.length_c   1.000
_cell.angle_alpha   90.00
_cell.angle_beta   90.00
_cell.angle_gamma   90.00
#
_symmetry.space_group_name_H-M   'P 1'
#
loop_
_entity.id
_entity.type
_entity.pdbx_description
1 polymer ?
#
loop_
_entity_poly.entity_id
_entity_poly.type
_entity_poly.pdbx_seq_one_letter_code
_entity_poly.pdbx_strand_id
1 'polypeptide(L)'
;MKQVIQYQKTGEMSVAELPEPMLKSGGVLVRTAYSLISAGTEKSSVATAQASMVGKARSRPDLVKQVFANVKREGLFATYDKVQNRLDNYKELGYSAAGEVVASASDRFKPGDRVACAGVGFASHAEM
;
A
#
# COMPACT_ATOMS: atom_id res chain seq x y z
N MET A 1 -8.20 8.53 10.94
CA MET A 1 -6.83 8.13 11.30
C MET A 1 -5.84 8.76 10.34
N LYS A 2 -4.66 9.14 10.84
CA LYS A 2 -3.56 9.57 9.97
C LYS A 2 -2.83 8.37 9.39
N GLN A 3 -2.52 8.46 8.10
CA GLN A 3 -1.77 7.43 7.37
C GLN A 3 -0.78 8.06 6.39
N VAL A 4 0.40 7.44 6.25
CA VAL A 4 1.38 7.81 5.22
C VAL A 4 0.97 7.17 3.90
N ILE A 5 0.78 8.02 2.89
CA ILE A 5 0.47 7.61 1.51
C ILE A 5 1.49 8.17 0.53
N GLN A 6 1.63 7.50 -0.61
CA GLN A 6 2.48 7.92 -1.71
C GLN A 6 1.67 8.08 -2.99
N TYR A 7 1.76 9.23 -3.65
CA TYR A 7 1.21 9.41 -4.98
C TYR A 7 2.06 8.68 -6.02
N GLN A 8 1.50 7.71 -6.74
CA GLN A 8 2.30 6.83 -7.62
C GLN A 8 2.85 7.53 -8.86
N LYS A 9 2.23 8.63 -9.29
CA LYS A 9 2.66 9.38 -10.48
C LYS A 9 3.97 10.12 -10.23
N THR A 10 4.09 10.83 -9.11
CA THR A 10 5.23 11.69 -8.78
C THR A 10 6.15 11.10 -7.71
N GLY A 11 5.66 10.15 -6.91
CA GLY A 11 6.35 9.63 -5.74
C GLY A 11 6.26 10.55 -4.51
N GLU A 12 5.49 11.64 -4.58
CA GLU A 12 5.22 12.52 -3.45
C GLU A 12 4.58 11.75 -2.29
N MET A 13 5.03 12.03 -1.07
CA MET A 13 4.53 11.40 0.14
C MET A 13 3.87 12.44 1.03
N SER A 14 2.76 12.06 1.64
CA SER A 14 2.01 12.92 2.56
C SER A 14 1.39 12.09 3.68
N VAL A 15 1.03 12.77 4.76
CA VAL A 15 0.20 12.22 5.83
C VAL A 15 -1.23 12.67 5.54
N ALA A 16 -2.10 11.72 5.24
CA ALA A 16 -3.51 11.97 4.95
C ALA A 16 -4.40 11.55 6.12
N GLU A 17 -5.49 12.26 6.32
CA GLU A 17 -6.57 11.84 7.22
C GLU A 17 -7.51 10.90 6.44
N LEU A 18 -7.54 9.64 6.83
CA LEU A 18 -8.34 8.59 6.19
C LEU A 18 -9.34 7.98 7.19
N PRO A 19 -10.44 7.37 6.71
CA PRO A 19 -11.35 6.63 7.58
C PRO A 19 -10.61 5.53 8.35
N GLU A 20 -11.03 5.28 9.59
CA GLU A 20 -10.54 4.13 10.33
C GLU A 20 -10.96 2.82 9.63
N PRO A 21 -10.11 1.78 9.68
CA PRO A 21 -10.42 0.49 9.08
C PRO A 21 -11.60 -0.15 9.80
N MET A 22 -12.46 -0.81 9.03
CA MET A 22 -13.56 -1.59 9.59
C MET A 22 -13.04 -2.92 10.14
N LEU A 23 -13.55 -3.32 11.32
CA LEU A 23 -13.30 -4.64 11.87
C LEU A 23 -13.87 -5.73 10.94
N LYS A 24 -13.00 -6.54 10.36
CA LYS A 24 -13.38 -7.67 9.51
C LYS A 24 -13.65 -8.92 10.35
N SER A 25 -14.57 -9.77 9.90
CA SER A 25 -14.83 -11.08 10.51
C SER A 25 -13.54 -11.90 10.62
N GLY A 26 -13.27 -12.47 11.80
CA GLY A 26 -12.04 -13.22 12.08
C GLY A 26 -10.79 -12.36 12.25
N GLY A 27 -10.91 -11.03 12.14
CA GLY A 27 -9.81 -10.06 12.28
C GLY A 27 -9.81 -9.33 13.62
N VAL A 28 -8.86 -8.41 13.74
CA VAL A 28 -8.71 -7.47 14.87
C VAL A 28 -8.46 -6.07 14.34
N LEU A 29 -8.86 -5.05 15.10
CA LEU A 29 -8.41 -3.68 14.92
C LEU A 29 -7.29 -3.40 15.92
N VAL A 30 -6.22 -2.79 15.44
CA VAL A 30 -4.99 -2.59 16.22
C VAL A 30 -4.64 -1.12 16.20
N ARG A 31 -4.63 -0.46 17.35
CA ARG A 31 -4.03 0.86 17.46
C ARG A 31 -2.52 0.72 17.34
N THR A 32 -1.96 1.23 16.25
CA THR A 32 -0.54 1.11 15.95
C THR A 32 0.28 1.97 16.91
N ALA A 33 1.24 1.35 17.59
CA ALA A 33 2.21 2.05 18.44
C ALA A 33 3.50 2.35 17.67
N TYR A 34 3.95 1.38 16.86
CA TYR A 34 5.15 1.49 16.05
C TYR A 34 4.93 0.84 14.69
N SER A 35 5.51 1.41 13.64
CA SER A 35 5.61 0.78 12.33
C SER A 35 7.05 0.81 11.84
N LEU A 36 7.47 -0.25 11.15
CA LEU A 36 8.84 -0.41 10.69
C LEU A 36 8.97 0.05 9.25
N ILE A 37 9.85 1.02 9.00
CA ILE A 37 10.24 1.41 7.65
C ILE A 37 11.33 0.47 7.14
N SER A 38 11.08 -0.17 5.99
CA SER A 38 12.02 -1.10 5.38
C SER A 38 13.02 -0.38 4.49
N ALA A 39 14.28 -0.35 4.91
CA ALA A 39 15.36 0.32 4.17
C ALA A 39 15.57 -0.22 2.74
N GLY A 40 15.13 -1.45 2.46
CA GLY A 40 15.22 -2.07 1.13
C GLY A 40 13.93 -1.91 0.33
N THR A 41 12.86 -2.57 0.77
CA THR A 41 11.61 -2.71 0.00
C THR A 41 10.90 -1.38 -0.20
N GLU A 42 10.76 -0.59 0.87
CA GLU A 42 10.05 0.69 0.79
C GLU A 42 10.90 1.73 0.07
N LYS A 43 12.21 1.77 0.34
CA LYS A 43 13.14 2.64 -0.40
C LYS A 43 13.09 2.36 -1.91
N SER A 44 13.09 1.09 -2.31
CA SER A 44 12.96 0.70 -3.72
C SER A 44 11.61 1.10 -4.31
N SER A 45 10.52 0.93 -3.55
CA SER A 45 9.17 1.38 -3.96
C SER A 45 9.13 2.89 -4.20
N VAL A 46 9.69 3.68 -3.28
CA VAL A 46 9.74 5.14 -3.39
C VAL A 46 10.60 5.56 -4.57
N ALA A 47 11.80 4.99 -4.72
CA ALA A 47 12.68 5.27 -5.86
C ALA A 47 12.01 4.95 -7.20
N THR A 48 11.25 3.86 -7.27
CA THR A 48 10.47 3.51 -8.47
C THR A 48 9.38 4.55 -8.75
N ALA A 49 8.64 4.99 -7.73
CA ALA A 49 7.58 5.98 -7.89
C ALA A 49 8.10 7.35 -8.36
N GLN A 50 9.29 7.74 -7.90
CA GLN A 50 9.96 9.00 -8.28
C GLN A 50 10.67 8.94 -9.64
N ALA A 51 10.84 7.74 -10.23
CA ALA A 51 11.52 7.59 -11.51
C ALA A 51 10.68 8.14 -12.68
N SER A 52 11.35 8.52 -13.77
CA SER A 52 10.68 8.84 -15.04
C SER A 52 9.90 7.62 -15.57
N MET A 53 8.98 7.81 -16.51
CA MET A 53 8.22 6.70 -17.11
C MET A 53 9.13 5.60 -17.69
N VAL A 54 10.23 6.00 -18.33
CA VAL A 54 11.25 5.07 -18.85
C VAL A 54 11.97 4.35 -17.71
N GLY A 55 12.29 5.06 -16.62
CA GLY A 55 12.86 4.45 -15.41
C GLY A 55 11.92 3.42 -14.78
N LYS A 56 10.63 3.76 -14.64
CA LYS A 56 9.57 2.84 -14.17
C LYS A 56 9.51 1.59 -15.05
N ALA A 57 9.46 1.76 -16.38
CA ALA A 57 9.44 0.65 -17.33
C ALA A 57 10.69 -0.25 -17.24
N ARG A 58 11.88 0.33 -17.08
CA ARG A 58 13.14 -0.43 -16.90
C ARG A 58 13.17 -1.21 -15.58
N SER A 59 12.66 -0.62 -14.51
CA SER A 59 12.59 -1.28 -13.19
C SER A 59 11.58 -2.42 -13.12
N ARG A 60 10.55 -2.39 -13.98
CA ARG A 60 9.43 -3.33 -13.99
C ARG A 60 9.15 -3.88 -15.39
N PRO A 61 10.07 -4.69 -15.96
CA PRO A 61 9.89 -5.28 -17.29
C PRO A 61 8.69 -6.24 -17.35
N ASP A 62 8.28 -6.80 -16.21
CA ASP A 62 7.06 -7.59 -16.06
C ASP A 62 5.80 -6.78 -16.40
N LEU A 63 5.71 -5.54 -15.89
CA LEU A 63 4.58 -4.65 -16.16
C LEU A 63 4.58 -4.18 -17.61
N VAL A 64 5.76 -3.99 -18.22
CA VAL A 64 5.86 -3.66 -19.65
C VAL A 64 5.27 -4.78 -20.51
N LYS A 65 5.58 -6.04 -20.21
CA LYS A 65 4.97 -7.19 -20.89
C LYS A 65 3.45 -7.22 -20.70
N GLN A 66 2.98 -6.91 -19.49
CA GLN A 66 1.54 -6.82 -19.20
C GLN A 66 0.85 -5.72 -20.02
N VAL A 67 1.49 -4.55 -20.18
CA VAL A 67 0.98 -3.47 -21.03
C VAL A 67 0.85 -3.94 -22.48
N PHE A 68 1.87 -4.59 -23.05
CA PHE A 68 1.78 -5.13 -24.42
C PHE A 68 0.69 -6.18 -24.57
N ALA A 69 0.52 -7.06 -23.58
CA ALA A 69 -0.56 -8.04 -23.58
C ALA A 69 -1.94 -7.37 -23.55
N ASN A 70 -2.10 -6.32 -22.74
CA ASN A 70 -3.34 -5.55 -22.65
C ASN A 70 -3.63 -4.80 -23.96
N VAL A 71 -2.62 -4.19 -24.61
CA VAL A 71 -2.80 -3.53 -25.91
C VAL A 71 -3.32 -4.52 -26.95
N LYS A 72 -2.77 -5.74 -26.99
CA LYS A 72 -3.22 -6.79 -27.92
C LYS A 72 -4.65 -7.26 -27.63
N ARG A 73 -5.05 -7.29 -26.35
CA ARG A 73 -6.34 -7.84 -25.92
C ARG A 73 -7.47 -6.81 -25.96
N GLU A 74 -7.18 -5.56 -25.61
CA GLU A 74 -8.18 -4.54 -25.28
C GLU A 74 -8.01 -3.26 -26.10
N GLY A 75 -6.94 -3.16 -26.88
CA GLY A 75 -6.62 -1.98 -27.68
C GLY A 75 -5.80 -0.93 -26.92
N LEU A 76 -5.28 0.03 -27.69
CA LEU A 76 -4.34 1.03 -27.20
C LEU A 76 -4.99 2.00 -26.21
N PHE A 77 -6.15 2.58 -26.55
CA PHE A 77 -6.83 3.57 -25.71
C PHE A 77 -7.23 3.01 -24.34
N ALA A 78 -7.88 1.84 -24.32
CA ALA A 78 -8.25 1.19 -23.06
C ALA A 78 -7.03 0.85 -22.19
N THR A 79 -5.92 0.45 -22.81
CA THR A 79 -4.68 0.16 -22.07
C THR A 79 -4.04 1.45 -21.53
N TYR A 80 -4.06 2.53 -22.31
CA TYR A 80 -3.57 3.83 -21.88
C TYR A 80 -4.33 4.32 -20.64
N ASP A 81 -5.66 4.28 -20.68
CA ASP A 81 -6.49 4.69 -19.54
C ASP A 81 -6.21 3.83 -18.30
N LYS A 82 -6.02 2.51 -18.47
CA LYS A 82 -5.64 1.61 -17.38
C LYS A 82 -4.29 1.98 -16.76
N VAL A 83 -3.29 2.30 -17.56
CA VAL A 83 -1.97 2.72 -17.07
C VAL A 83 -2.08 4.06 -16.37
N GLN A 84 -2.81 5.01 -16.96
CA GLN A 84 -2.99 6.35 -16.42
C GLN A 84 -3.71 6.30 -15.07
N ASN A 85 -4.81 5.56 -14.96
CA ASN A 85 -5.55 5.37 -13.71
C ASN A 85 -4.72 4.67 -12.63
N ARG A 86 -3.82 3.76 -13.02
CA ARG A 86 -2.93 3.09 -12.05
C ARG A 86 -1.87 4.05 -11.50
N LEU A 87 -1.31 4.91 -12.35
CA LEU A 87 -0.33 5.91 -11.95
C LEU A 87 -0.97 7.06 -11.18
N ASP A 88 -2.18 7.45 -11.55
CA ASP A 88 -2.97 8.49 -10.92
C ASP A 88 -3.74 7.97 -9.70
N ASN A 89 -3.01 7.28 -8.83
CA ASN A 89 -3.57 6.73 -7.60
C ASN A 89 -2.55 6.83 -6.47
N TYR A 90 -3.05 6.72 -5.25
CA TYR A 90 -2.23 6.66 -4.05
C TYR A 90 -1.90 5.21 -3.70
N LYS A 91 -0.73 5.02 -3.13
CA LYS A 91 -0.26 3.75 -2.59
C LYS A 91 -0.06 3.91 -1.09
N GLU A 92 -0.62 2.97 -0.35
CA GLU A 92 -0.37 2.83 1.08
C GLU A 92 1.04 2.29 1.32
N LEU A 93 1.73 2.84 2.31
CA LEU A 93 3.05 2.39 2.73
C LEU A 93 2.96 1.65 4.07
N GLY A 94 3.98 0.83 4.34
CA GLY A 94 4.02 -0.04 5.50
C GLY A 94 3.45 -1.42 5.20
N TYR A 95 4.02 -2.40 5.90
CA TYR A 95 3.58 -3.79 5.90
C TYR A 95 3.94 -4.50 7.20
N SER A 96 4.51 -3.77 8.17
CA SER A 96 5.01 -4.30 9.44
C SER A 96 4.77 -3.26 10.52
N ALA A 97 3.94 -3.62 11.50
CA ALA A 97 3.55 -2.75 12.59
C ALA A 97 3.40 -3.55 13.89
N ALA A 98 3.42 -2.85 15.02
CA ALA A 98 3.10 -3.42 16.32
C ALA A 98 2.26 -2.45 17.12
N GLY A 99 1.34 -2.98 17.90
CA GLY A 99 0.36 -2.16 18.60
C GLY A 99 -0.47 -2.97 19.57
N GLU A 100 -1.61 -2.38 19.93
CA GLU A 100 -2.55 -2.93 20.89
C GLU A 100 -3.89 -3.16 20.22
N VAL A 101 -4.46 -4.35 20.40
CA VAL A 101 -5.81 -4.67 19.92
C VAL A 101 -6.81 -3.75 20.62
N VAL A 102 -7.63 -3.04 19.84
CA VAL A 102 -8.73 -2.20 20.35
C VAL A 102 -10.09 -2.84 20.14
N ALA A 103 -10.22 -3.71 19.15
CA ALA A 103 -11.42 -4.50 18.89
C ALA A 103 -11.06 -5.85 18.26
N SER A 104 -11.84 -6.89 18.53
CA SER A 104 -11.60 -8.23 18.01
C SER A 104 -12.90 -8.87 17.53
N ALA A 105 -12.87 -9.47 16.35
CA ALA A 105 -13.87 -10.40 15.84
C ALA A 105 -13.24 -11.80 15.67
N SER A 106 -12.20 -12.09 16.47
CA SER A 106 -11.44 -13.33 16.49
C SER A 106 -11.39 -13.88 17.91
N ASP A 107 -11.56 -15.19 18.06
CA ASP A 107 -11.49 -15.83 19.39
C ASP A 107 -10.06 -15.94 19.92
N ARG A 108 -9.05 -15.56 19.11
CA ARG A 108 -7.62 -15.68 19.45
C ARG A 108 -7.06 -14.48 20.18
N PHE A 109 -7.71 -13.33 20.06
CA PHE A 109 -7.21 -12.04 20.54
C PHE A 109 -8.35 -11.27 21.19
N LYS A 110 -8.01 -10.42 22.16
CA LYS A 110 -8.95 -9.55 22.86
C LYS A 110 -8.40 -8.13 22.97
N PRO A 111 -9.27 -7.12 23.18
CA PRO A 111 -8.81 -5.76 23.46
C PRO A 111 -7.77 -5.72 24.58
N GLY A 112 -6.70 -4.94 24.40
CA GLY A 112 -5.55 -4.84 25.29
C GLY A 112 -4.38 -5.77 24.95
N ASP A 113 -4.58 -6.78 24.09
CA ASP A 113 -3.49 -7.65 23.66
C ASP A 113 -2.46 -6.88 22.82
N ARG A 114 -1.18 -7.11 23.08
CA ARG A 114 -0.08 -6.58 22.26
C ARG A 114 0.21 -7.52 21.11
N VAL A 115 0.19 -7.00 19.89
CA VAL A 115 0.32 -7.80 18.67
C VAL A 115 1.32 -7.19 17.70
N ALA A 116 1.96 -8.05 16.92
CA ALA A 116 2.68 -7.68 15.72
C ALA A 116 1.81 -7.99 14.50
N CYS A 117 1.75 -7.04 13.57
CA CYS A 117 0.96 -7.09 12.35
C CYS A 117 1.91 -7.12 11.15
N ALA A 118 1.63 -8.01 10.20
CA ALA A 118 2.40 -8.13 8.97
C ALA A 118 1.48 -8.31 7.76
N GLY A 119 1.84 -7.68 6.64
CA GLY A 119 1.17 -7.84 5.36
C GLY A 119 0.67 -6.51 4.77
N VAL A 120 0.91 -6.34 3.47
CA VAL A 120 0.39 -5.19 2.70
C VAL A 120 -1.14 -5.24 2.70
N GLY A 121 -1.79 -4.10 2.97
CA GLY A 121 -3.25 -3.98 3.07
C GLY A 121 -3.85 -4.49 4.38
N PHE A 122 -2.99 -4.87 5.35
CA PHE A 122 -3.39 -5.24 6.71
C PHE A 122 -2.61 -4.44 7.76
N ALA A 123 -1.32 -4.20 7.52
CA ALA A 123 -0.48 -3.33 8.32
C ALA A 123 0.02 -2.18 7.44
N SER A 124 -0.03 -0.96 7.96
CA SER A 124 0.41 0.25 7.25
C SER A 124 1.08 1.22 8.21
N HIS A 125 1.78 2.22 7.67
CA HIS A 125 2.22 3.38 8.44
C HIS A 125 1.00 4.27 8.75
N ALA A 126 0.14 3.80 9.64
CA ALA A 126 -1.10 4.43 10.06
C ALA A 126 -1.24 4.36 11.58
N GLU A 127 -2.12 5.20 12.15
CA GLU A 127 -2.43 5.17 13.58
C GLU A 127 -3.28 3.95 13.99
N MET A 128 -3.94 3.28 13.03
CA MET A 128 -4.82 2.12 13.24
C MET A 128 -4.76 1.12 12.08
#